data_AF-A0A833HFG4-F1
#
_entry.id   AF-A0A833HFG4-F1
#
_cell.length_a   1.000
_cell.length_b   1.000
_cell.length_c   1.000
_cell.angle_alpha   90.00
_cell.angle_beta   90.00
_cell.angle_gamma   90.00
#
_symmetry.space_group_name_H-M   'P 1'
#
loop_
_entity.id
_entity.type
_entity.pdbx_description
1 polymer ?
#
loop_
_entity_poly.entity_id
_entity_poly.type
_entity_poly.pdbx_seq_one_letter_code
_entity_poly.pdbx_strand_id
1 'polypeptide(L)'
;MSASERALGALELRVGDPARLAAELAGERERILLEVGFGAAAAAVGAEPGPRLSVPNRVLGSAPATEVWLSPRPVTRGRRGDLVWAEDGEALFGCLTRELGGGTAAAARSVFEEMLALGDERGYPHLVRVWNFVPGINEEERGTERYRLFNVGRAAAFDERYGEREAERRFSASSAVGTAGARLVTYFAAAAAPASHLGNPRQVHAYRYPAEYGPRAPSFARATVAPAALGGALFLSGTASVAGHETRHAGSLDGQLDETLLNIESLLAAGAAGAALPAPGDFDLLRVYLRDPGTLARVEERLRRRLGERVPLLFVEADICRADLLVEIEGVALT
;
A
#
# COMPACT_ATOMS: atom_id res chain seq x y z
N MET A 1 4.54 29.67 -23.70
CA MET A 1 3.39 28.89 -23.19
C MET A 1 3.61 28.70 -21.70
N SER A 2 2.79 29.38 -20.89
CA SER A 2 2.98 29.56 -19.45
C SER A 2 2.63 28.30 -18.65
N ALA A 3 3.31 28.15 -17.52
CA ALA A 3 2.87 27.31 -16.42
C ALA A 3 1.52 27.81 -15.88
N SER A 4 0.40 27.26 -16.36
CA SER A 4 -0.93 27.44 -15.75
C SER A 4 -1.96 26.56 -16.46
N GLU A 5 -1.91 25.24 -16.23
CA GLU A 5 -3.03 24.30 -16.39
C GLU A 5 -2.59 22.92 -15.83
N ARG A 6 -2.12 22.89 -14.57
CA ARG A 6 -2.09 21.61 -13.83
C ARG A 6 -3.54 21.17 -13.68
N ALA A 7 -3.86 19.96 -14.13
CA ALA A 7 -5.22 19.46 -14.24
C ALA A 7 -6.02 19.66 -12.94
N LEU A 8 -7.11 20.42 -13.04
CA LEU A 8 -8.17 20.47 -12.03
C LEU A 8 -8.78 19.06 -11.94
N GLY A 9 -8.26 18.20 -11.06
CA GLY A 9 -8.78 16.83 -10.87
C GLY A 9 -7.83 15.79 -10.27
N ALA A 10 -6.54 16.08 -10.10
CA ALA A 10 -5.59 15.08 -9.59
C ALA A 10 -5.50 15.07 -8.05
N LEU A 11 -5.32 13.88 -7.48
CA LEU A 11 -4.89 13.72 -6.10
C LEU A 11 -3.49 14.32 -5.92
N GLU A 12 -3.19 14.82 -4.73
CA GLU A 12 -1.84 15.28 -4.37
C GLU A 12 -1.34 14.47 -3.16
N LEU A 13 -0.05 14.09 -3.20
CA LEU A 13 0.64 13.42 -2.10
C LEU A 13 1.75 14.33 -1.58
N ARG A 14 1.74 14.61 -0.27
CA ARG A 14 2.84 15.29 0.42
C ARG A 14 3.46 14.36 1.46
N VAL A 15 4.79 14.30 1.48
CA VAL A 15 5.55 13.48 2.44
C VAL A 15 6.61 14.33 3.11
N GLY A 16 6.73 14.23 4.43
CA GLY A 16 7.71 15.01 5.16
C GLY A 16 7.55 14.96 6.67
N ASP A 17 8.28 15.85 7.35
CA ASP A 17 8.22 15.98 8.80
C ASP A 17 6.78 16.33 9.27
N PRO A 18 6.24 15.63 10.30
CA PRO A 18 4.87 15.84 10.78
C PRO A 18 4.57 17.28 11.21
N ALA A 19 5.49 17.94 11.93
CA ALA A 19 5.25 19.29 12.44
C ALA A 19 5.26 20.32 11.31
N ARG A 20 6.20 20.17 10.38
CA ARG A 20 6.27 21.00 9.17
C ARG A 20 5.01 20.84 8.31
N LEU A 21 4.61 19.61 8.00
CA LEU A 21 3.42 19.36 7.18
C LEU A 21 2.15 19.87 7.87
N ALA A 22 2.01 19.69 9.18
CA ALA A 22 0.85 20.22 9.92
C ALA A 22 0.74 21.75 9.81
N ALA A 23 1.87 22.46 9.80
CA ALA A 23 1.91 23.91 9.61
C ALA A 23 1.56 24.31 8.16
N GLU A 24 2.14 23.63 7.16
CA GLU A 24 1.90 23.88 5.74
C GLU A 24 0.42 23.60 5.37
N LEU A 25 -0.19 22.59 5.99
CA LEU A 25 -1.55 22.14 5.69
C LEU A 25 -2.64 22.80 6.54
N ALA A 26 -2.30 23.76 7.39
CA ALA A 26 -3.27 24.40 8.29
C ALA A 26 -4.47 25.02 7.53
N GLY A 27 -4.22 25.58 6.33
CA GLY A 27 -5.24 26.15 5.45
C GLY A 27 -5.88 25.17 4.46
N GLU A 28 -5.41 23.93 4.40
CA GLU A 28 -5.88 22.90 3.44
C GLU A 28 -6.61 21.75 4.13
N ARG A 29 -6.96 21.91 5.42
CA ARG A 29 -7.61 20.86 6.22
C ARG A 29 -8.87 20.32 5.58
N GLU A 30 -9.64 21.11 4.85
CA GLU A 30 -10.87 20.64 4.20
C GLU A 30 -10.62 19.73 2.99
N ARG A 31 -9.37 19.61 2.52
CA ARG A 31 -8.98 18.78 1.37
C ARG A 31 -8.28 17.48 1.76
N ILE A 32 -7.94 17.29 3.05
CA ILE A 32 -7.20 16.13 3.53
C ILE A 32 -8.07 14.87 3.48
N LEU A 33 -7.68 13.95 2.58
CA LEU A 33 -8.28 12.63 2.39
C LEU A 33 -7.70 11.58 3.34
N LEU A 34 -6.40 11.64 3.66
CA LEU A 34 -5.74 10.68 4.55
C LEU A 34 -4.42 11.24 5.09
N GLU A 35 -4.12 10.97 6.36
CA GLU A 35 -2.81 11.22 6.97
C GLU A 35 -2.26 9.92 7.58
N VAL A 36 -1.05 9.51 7.20
CA VAL A 36 -0.37 8.33 7.75
C VAL A 36 0.99 8.73 8.30
N GLY A 37 1.16 8.70 9.62
CA GLY A 37 2.41 8.99 10.31
C GLY A 37 3.18 7.72 10.64
N PHE A 38 4.45 7.64 10.21
CA PHE A 38 5.37 6.54 10.51
C PHE A 38 6.30 6.88 11.67
N GLY A 39 6.72 5.86 12.43
CA GLY A 39 7.61 5.99 13.58
C GLY A 39 6.91 6.36 14.88
N ALA A 40 5.61 6.08 14.99
CA ALA A 40 4.85 6.29 16.23
C ALA A 40 5.17 5.23 17.29
N ALA A 41 4.86 5.50 18.56
CA ALA A 41 5.06 4.53 19.64
C ALA A 41 4.13 3.30 19.54
N ALA A 42 2.94 3.49 18.97
CA ALA A 42 1.93 2.45 18.81
C ALA A 42 1.01 2.74 17.62
N ALA A 43 0.35 1.69 17.13
CA ALA A 43 -0.64 1.81 16.08
C ALA A 43 -1.92 2.44 16.63
N ALA A 44 -2.40 3.50 15.98
CA ALA A 44 -3.60 4.21 16.43
C ALA A 44 -4.33 4.89 15.27
N VAL A 45 -5.65 4.97 15.38
CA VAL A 45 -6.48 5.84 14.55
C VAL A 45 -6.72 7.14 15.33
N GLY A 46 -6.53 8.29 14.68
CA GLY A 46 -6.66 9.61 15.28
C GLY A 46 -8.08 9.91 15.79
N ALA A 47 -8.18 10.84 16.74
CA ALA A 47 -9.44 11.25 17.35
C ALA A 47 -10.17 12.36 16.56
N GLU A 48 -9.44 13.16 15.80
CA GLU A 48 -9.95 14.28 15.00
C GLU A 48 -10.85 13.81 13.85
N PRO A 49 -11.73 14.69 13.31
CA PRO A 49 -12.55 14.34 12.16
C PRO A 49 -11.65 14.19 10.94
N GLY A 50 -11.42 12.93 10.53
CA GLY A 50 -10.70 12.57 9.31
C GLY A 50 -9.78 11.37 9.53
N PRO A 51 -9.50 10.58 8.48
CA PRO A 51 -8.67 9.39 8.62
C PRO A 51 -7.22 9.81 8.84
N ARG A 52 -6.79 9.71 10.10
CA ARG A 52 -5.41 9.86 10.53
C ARG A 52 -4.96 8.55 11.16
N LEU A 53 -3.81 8.04 10.76
CA LEU A 53 -3.29 6.77 11.19
C LEU A 53 -1.84 6.90 11.65
N SER A 54 -1.52 6.30 12.79
CA SER A 54 -0.16 6.13 13.26
C SER A 54 0.29 4.70 13.00
N VAL A 55 1.45 4.56 12.35
CA VAL A 55 2.10 3.29 12.05
C VAL A 55 3.40 3.21 12.87
N PRO A 56 3.61 2.14 13.67
CA PRO A 56 4.78 2.02 14.53
C PRO A 56 6.12 1.91 13.79
N ASN A 57 6.08 1.48 12.53
CA ASN A 57 7.28 1.20 11.75
C ASN A 57 8.21 2.40 11.69
N ARG A 58 9.47 2.17 12.04
CA ARG A 58 10.49 3.20 12.13
C ARG A 58 10.88 3.71 10.74
N VAL A 59 10.94 5.02 10.59
CA VAL A 59 11.57 5.66 9.42
C VAL A 59 13.09 5.59 9.58
N LEU A 60 13.77 5.20 8.50
CA LEU A 60 15.22 5.04 8.46
C LEU A 60 15.87 6.24 7.75
N GLY A 61 17.06 6.63 8.22
CA GLY A 61 17.84 7.72 7.62
C GLY A 61 17.30 9.14 7.82
N SER A 62 16.15 9.31 8.48
CA SER A 62 15.52 10.61 8.73
C SER A 62 14.63 10.61 9.98
N ALA A 63 14.07 11.77 10.31
CA ALA A 63 13.04 11.90 11.34
C ALA A 63 11.75 11.14 10.95
N PRO A 64 10.81 10.92 11.89
CA PRO A 64 9.46 10.44 11.55
C PRO A 64 8.88 11.19 10.36
N ALA A 65 8.15 10.47 9.50
CA ALA A 65 7.55 11.02 8.28
C ALA A 65 6.04 10.83 8.31
N THR A 66 5.32 11.83 7.81
CA THR A 66 3.88 11.74 7.55
C THR A 66 3.64 11.80 6.05
N GLU A 67 2.79 10.91 5.56
CA GLU A 67 2.21 10.97 4.23
C GLU A 67 0.81 11.57 4.31
N VAL A 68 0.53 12.59 3.50
CA VAL A 68 -0.77 13.25 3.44
C VAL A 68 -1.30 13.21 2.02
N TRP A 69 -2.49 12.63 1.86
CA TRP A 69 -3.24 12.62 0.62
C TRP A 69 -4.26 13.76 0.61
N LEU A 70 -4.24 14.55 -0.44
CA LEU A 70 -5.09 15.72 -0.63
C LEU A 70 -5.98 15.52 -1.85
N SER A 71 -7.26 15.87 -1.69
CA SER A 71 -8.21 16.00 -2.79
C SER A 71 -8.04 17.36 -3.48
N PRO A 72 -8.34 17.48 -4.77
CA PRO A 72 -8.53 18.78 -5.42
C PRO A 72 -9.82 19.50 -4.97
N ARG A 73 -10.68 18.84 -4.16
CA ARG A 73 -11.98 19.32 -3.70
C ARG A 73 -12.10 19.22 -2.17
N PRO A 74 -13.07 19.93 -1.56
CA PRO A 74 -13.43 19.70 -0.17
C PRO A 74 -13.90 18.26 0.05
N VAL A 75 -13.57 17.69 1.21
CA VAL A 75 -13.91 16.31 1.58
C VAL A 75 -15.00 16.25 2.65
N THR A 76 -15.85 15.23 2.58
CA THR A 76 -16.75 14.82 3.66
C THR A 76 -16.11 13.69 4.45
N ARG A 77 -16.35 13.62 5.77
CA ARG A 77 -15.69 12.68 6.67
C ARG A 77 -16.69 11.88 7.47
N GLY A 78 -16.31 10.65 7.81
CA GLY A 78 -17.13 9.80 8.66
C GLY A 78 -16.31 8.86 9.53
N ARG A 79 -16.99 8.29 10.53
CA ARG A 79 -16.43 7.33 11.47
C ARG A 79 -17.48 6.29 11.87
N ARG A 80 -17.06 5.03 11.94
CA ARG A 80 -17.82 3.91 12.50
C ARG A 80 -16.86 3.04 13.31
N GLY A 81 -16.95 3.11 14.64
CA GLY A 81 -15.98 2.46 15.52
C GLY A 81 -14.56 2.96 15.24
N ASP A 82 -13.66 2.05 14.87
CA ASP A 82 -12.28 2.39 14.48
C ASP A 82 -12.11 2.61 12.97
N LEU A 83 -13.15 2.41 12.15
CA LEU A 83 -13.12 2.75 10.73
C LEU A 83 -13.37 4.24 10.58
N VAL A 84 -12.40 4.96 10.02
CA VAL A 84 -12.50 6.39 9.73
C VAL A 84 -12.22 6.61 8.26
N TRP A 85 -12.95 7.50 7.62
CA TRP A 85 -12.81 7.77 6.19
C TRP A 85 -13.05 9.24 5.83
N ALA A 86 -12.58 9.60 4.64
CA ALA A 86 -12.89 10.83 3.94
C ALA A 86 -13.17 10.55 2.47
N GLU A 87 -14.07 11.32 1.87
CA GLU A 87 -14.50 11.17 0.48
C GLU A 87 -14.75 12.52 -0.19
N ASP A 88 -14.57 12.59 -1.50
CA ASP A 88 -14.69 13.85 -2.26
C ASP A 88 -15.63 13.77 -3.48
N GLY A 89 -16.37 12.66 -3.59
CA GLY A 89 -17.25 12.36 -4.73
C GLY A 89 -16.64 11.47 -5.80
N GLU A 90 -15.30 11.34 -5.87
CA GLU A 90 -14.63 10.40 -6.81
C GLU A 90 -13.72 9.41 -6.09
N ALA A 91 -13.05 9.86 -5.03
CA ALA A 91 -12.16 9.08 -4.20
C ALA A 91 -12.71 8.91 -2.78
N LEU A 92 -12.51 7.72 -2.22
CA LEU A 92 -12.71 7.38 -0.83
C LEU A 92 -11.39 6.90 -0.25
N PHE A 93 -10.94 7.52 0.83
CA PHE A 93 -9.80 7.07 1.61
C PHE A 93 -10.24 6.69 3.01
N GLY A 94 -9.71 5.60 3.55
CA GLY A 94 -10.05 5.14 4.88
C GLY A 94 -8.92 4.44 5.60
N CYS A 95 -9.01 4.41 6.92
CA CYS A 95 -8.09 3.68 7.78
C CYS A 95 -8.84 3.01 8.95
N LEU A 96 -8.27 1.91 9.43
CA LEU A 96 -8.75 1.19 10.59
C LEU A 96 -7.62 0.35 11.19
N THR A 97 -7.79 -0.02 12.46
CA THR A 97 -6.90 -0.96 13.15
C THR A 97 -7.70 -2.01 13.90
N ARG A 98 -7.20 -3.24 14.00
CA ARG A 98 -7.84 -4.33 14.75
C ARG A 98 -6.81 -5.04 15.62
N GLU A 99 -7.15 -5.25 16.90
CA GLU A 99 -6.36 -6.15 17.75
C GLU A 99 -6.38 -7.57 17.17
N LEU A 100 -5.26 -8.28 17.27
CA LEU A 100 -5.19 -9.69 16.89
C LEU A 100 -5.86 -10.62 17.93
N GLY A 101 -6.49 -10.11 18.99
CA GLY A 101 -7.02 -10.90 20.12
C GLY A 101 -8.01 -12.02 19.77
N GLY A 102 -8.58 -12.02 18.56
CA GLY A 102 -9.40 -13.12 18.00
C GLY A 102 -8.66 -14.07 17.04
N GLY A 103 -7.35 -13.88 16.85
CA GLY A 103 -6.51 -14.53 15.85
C GLY A 103 -6.30 -13.68 14.60
N THR A 104 -5.17 -13.89 13.92
CA THR A 104 -4.74 -13.08 12.77
C THR A 104 -5.71 -13.16 11.59
N ALA A 105 -6.25 -14.35 11.30
CA ALA A 105 -7.23 -14.54 10.24
C ALA A 105 -8.57 -13.82 10.53
N ALA A 106 -9.03 -13.84 11.78
CA ALA A 106 -10.28 -13.18 12.17
C ALA A 106 -10.15 -11.65 12.09
N ALA A 107 -9.03 -11.10 12.57
CA ALA A 107 -8.75 -9.67 12.47
C ALA A 107 -8.69 -9.22 11.00
N ALA A 108 -7.97 -9.95 10.15
CA ALA A 108 -7.89 -9.66 8.72
C ALA A 108 -9.26 -9.73 8.03
N ARG A 109 -10.07 -10.77 8.32
CA ARG A 109 -11.43 -10.90 7.77
C ARG A 109 -12.29 -9.69 8.13
N SER A 110 -12.36 -9.33 9.42
CA SER A 110 -13.14 -8.19 9.89
C SER A 110 -12.71 -6.87 9.25
N VAL A 111 -11.39 -6.62 9.13
CA VAL A 111 -10.88 -5.42 8.45
C VAL A 111 -11.40 -5.32 7.01
N PHE A 112 -11.26 -6.41 6.25
CA PHE A 112 -11.61 -6.41 4.83
C PHE A 112 -13.14 -6.36 4.62
N GLU A 113 -13.93 -7.04 5.45
CA GLU A 113 -15.39 -6.95 5.41
C GLU A 113 -15.87 -5.50 5.65
N GLU A 114 -15.34 -4.83 6.67
CA GLU A 114 -15.73 -3.45 6.99
C GLU A 114 -15.32 -2.46 5.89
N MET A 115 -14.13 -2.64 5.32
CA MET A 115 -13.63 -1.84 4.20
C MET A 115 -14.50 -2.01 2.96
N LEU A 116 -14.79 -3.25 2.57
CA LEU A 116 -15.60 -3.56 1.39
C LEU A 116 -17.04 -3.05 1.56
N ALA A 117 -17.65 -3.28 2.73
CA ALA A 117 -18.98 -2.79 3.03
C ALA A 117 -19.06 -1.26 3.01
N LEU A 118 -18.03 -0.55 3.50
CA LEU A 118 -17.96 0.90 3.39
C LEU A 118 -17.92 1.34 1.92
N GLY A 119 -17.10 0.69 1.09
CA GLY A 119 -17.03 0.99 -0.35
C GLY A 119 -18.40 0.95 -1.01
N ASP A 120 -19.20 -0.08 -0.73
CA ASP A 120 -20.56 -0.20 -1.28
C ASP A 120 -21.53 0.85 -0.71
N GLU A 121 -21.51 1.06 0.61
CA GLU A 121 -22.39 2.00 1.30
C GLU A 121 -22.17 3.45 0.81
N ARG A 122 -20.90 3.81 0.59
CA ARG A 122 -20.51 5.17 0.19
C ARG A 122 -20.51 5.38 -1.32
N GLY A 123 -20.67 4.33 -2.12
CA GLY A 123 -20.69 4.42 -3.58
C GLY A 123 -19.31 4.41 -4.25
N TYR A 124 -18.29 3.85 -3.59
CA TYR A 124 -16.91 3.68 -4.08
C TYR A 124 -16.51 2.19 -4.10
N PRO A 125 -17.15 1.35 -4.94
CA PRO A 125 -16.98 -0.11 -4.89
C PRO A 125 -15.68 -0.61 -5.53
N HIS A 126 -14.84 0.29 -6.06
CA HIS A 126 -13.62 -0.06 -6.78
C HIS A 126 -12.39 0.26 -5.93
N LEU A 127 -11.87 -0.75 -5.22
CA LEU A 127 -10.59 -0.61 -4.51
C LEU A 127 -9.48 -0.23 -5.49
N VAL A 128 -8.69 0.78 -5.13
CA VAL A 128 -7.53 1.24 -5.90
C VAL A 128 -6.24 0.76 -5.24
N ARG A 129 -6.17 0.83 -3.91
CA ARG A 129 -4.96 0.50 -3.17
C ARG A 129 -5.27 0.13 -1.72
N VAL A 130 -4.61 -0.90 -1.19
CA VAL A 130 -4.73 -1.32 0.23
C VAL A 130 -3.35 -1.59 0.83
N TRP A 131 -3.02 -0.91 1.92
CA TRP A 131 -1.79 -1.12 2.67
C TRP A 131 -2.08 -1.85 3.97
N ASN A 132 -1.24 -2.83 4.32
CA ASN A 132 -1.42 -3.65 5.52
C ASN A 132 -0.10 -3.76 6.29
N PHE A 133 -0.17 -3.58 7.60
CA PHE A 133 0.93 -3.77 8.52
C PHE A 133 0.53 -4.83 9.54
N VAL A 134 1.14 -6.01 9.41
CA VAL A 134 0.74 -7.24 10.11
C VAL A 134 1.68 -7.46 11.31
N PRO A 135 1.18 -7.47 12.56
CA PRO A 135 2.03 -7.68 13.73
C PRO A 135 2.76 -9.01 13.70
N GLY A 136 4.09 -8.99 13.81
CA GLY A 136 4.92 -10.21 13.76
C GLY A 136 4.62 -11.06 12.53
N ILE A 137 4.66 -10.47 11.33
CA ILE A 137 4.19 -11.08 10.07
C ILE A 137 4.75 -12.49 9.80
N ASN A 138 6.00 -12.77 10.21
CA ASN A 138 6.66 -14.07 10.06
C ASN A 138 6.57 -14.96 11.31
N GLU A 139 5.91 -14.51 12.39
CA GLU A 139 5.70 -15.32 13.60
C GLU A 139 4.64 -16.40 13.36
N GLU A 140 4.73 -17.50 14.10
CA GLU A 140 3.72 -18.54 14.09
C GLU A 140 2.58 -18.25 15.08
N GLU A 141 1.36 -18.41 14.62
CA GLU A 141 0.15 -18.48 15.43
C GLU A 141 -0.43 -19.89 15.28
N ARG A 142 -0.34 -20.69 16.35
CA ARG A 142 -0.82 -22.09 16.38
C ARG A 142 -0.25 -22.95 15.25
N GLY A 143 1.05 -22.79 14.95
CA GLY A 143 1.77 -23.56 13.92
C GLY A 143 1.52 -23.09 12.49
N THR A 144 0.88 -21.93 12.28
CA THR A 144 0.77 -21.30 10.96
C THR A 144 1.32 -19.87 11.03
N GLU A 145 2.18 -19.51 10.08
CA GLU A 145 2.72 -18.16 9.94
C GLU A 145 1.59 -17.11 9.83
N ARG A 146 1.70 -16.00 10.56
CA ARG A 146 0.69 -14.94 10.60
C ARG A 146 0.39 -14.33 9.23
N TYR A 147 1.37 -14.18 8.35
CA TYR A 147 1.13 -13.75 6.96
C TYR A 147 0.15 -14.67 6.21
N ARG A 148 0.28 -15.98 6.40
CA ARG A 148 -0.61 -16.98 5.77
C ARG A 148 -2.02 -16.88 6.35
N LEU A 149 -2.15 -16.69 7.66
CA LEU A 149 -3.44 -16.47 8.32
C LEU A 149 -4.09 -15.13 7.90
N PHE A 150 -3.30 -14.07 7.75
CA PHE A 150 -3.76 -12.80 7.19
C PHE A 150 -4.35 -13.02 5.79
N ASN A 151 -3.69 -13.80 4.93
CA ASN A 151 -4.21 -14.14 3.60
C ASN A 151 -5.52 -14.95 3.67
N VAL A 152 -5.66 -15.88 4.63
CA VAL A 152 -6.92 -16.62 4.86
C VAL A 152 -8.06 -15.66 5.17
N GLY A 153 -7.86 -14.75 6.12
CA GLY A 153 -8.89 -13.79 6.52
C GLY A 153 -9.27 -12.83 5.40
N ARG A 154 -8.25 -12.25 4.73
CA ARG A 154 -8.44 -11.38 3.57
C ARG A 154 -9.24 -12.06 2.46
N ALA A 155 -8.85 -13.28 2.09
CA ALA A 155 -9.50 -14.00 1.02
C ALA A 155 -10.96 -14.36 1.36
N ALA A 156 -11.22 -14.77 2.61
CA ALA A 156 -12.57 -15.06 3.08
C ALA A 156 -13.53 -13.86 2.92
N ALA A 157 -13.08 -12.65 3.26
CA ALA A 157 -13.88 -11.43 3.11
C ALA A 157 -14.25 -11.14 1.63
N PHE A 158 -13.28 -11.30 0.71
CA PHE A 158 -13.55 -11.13 -0.72
C PHE A 158 -14.47 -12.23 -1.28
N ASP A 159 -14.25 -13.49 -0.89
CA ASP A 159 -15.06 -14.61 -1.37
C ASP A 159 -16.50 -14.51 -0.87
N GLU A 160 -16.71 -14.13 0.39
CA GLU A 160 -18.06 -13.92 0.92
C GLU A 160 -18.79 -12.79 0.20
N ARG A 161 -18.07 -11.70 -0.12
CA ARG A 161 -18.67 -10.53 -0.75
C ARG A 161 -18.99 -10.71 -2.23
N TYR A 162 -18.09 -11.35 -2.99
CA TYR A 162 -18.14 -11.40 -4.46
C TYR A 162 -18.23 -12.82 -5.03
N GLY A 163 -17.97 -13.86 -4.23
CA GLY A 163 -17.72 -15.21 -4.70
C GLY A 163 -16.31 -15.39 -5.27
N GLU A 164 -15.75 -16.60 -5.13
CA GLU A 164 -14.34 -16.89 -5.47
C GLU A 164 -13.96 -16.48 -6.91
N ARG A 165 -14.84 -16.73 -7.89
CA ARG A 165 -14.54 -16.44 -9.30
C ARG A 165 -14.45 -14.95 -9.60
N GLU A 166 -15.23 -14.13 -8.89
CA GLU A 166 -15.29 -12.69 -9.16
C GLU A 166 -14.40 -11.87 -8.24
N ALA A 167 -14.05 -12.41 -7.07
CA ALA A 167 -13.05 -11.85 -6.17
C ALA A 167 -11.74 -11.52 -6.92
N GLU A 168 -11.26 -12.39 -7.81
CA GLU A 168 -10.03 -12.17 -8.60
C GLU A 168 -10.03 -10.84 -9.37
N ARG A 169 -11.19 -10.38 -9.84
CA ARG A 169 -11.31 -9.13 -10.61
C ARG A 169 -11.33 -7.88 -9.73
N ARG A 170 -11.51 -8.04 -8.42
CA ARG A 170 -11.62 -6.96 -7.43
C ARG A 170 -10.31 -6.68 -6.69
N PHE A 171 -9.28 -7.51 -6.92
CA PHE A 171 -8.01 -7.38 -6.25
C PHE A 171 -7.21 -6.18 -6.79
N SER A 172 -7.13 -5.13 -5.97
CA SER A 172 -6.35 -3.94 -6.26
C SER A 172 -4.86 -4.12 -5.97
N ALA A 173 -4.08 -3.08 -6.22
CA ALA A 173 -2.72 -3.00 -5.70
C ALA A 173 -2.75 -3.11 -4.17
N SER A 174 -1.81 -3.87 -3.60
CA SER A 174 -1.70 -4.03 -2.15
C SER A 174 -0.26 -4.27 -1.68
N SER A 175 0.00 -3.99 -0.41
CA SER A 175 1.20 -4.44 0.30
C SER A 175 0.82 -5.02 1.67
N ALA A 176 1.68 -5.88 2.19
CA ALA A 176 1.56 -6.48 3.50
C ALA A 176 2.97 -6.70 4.07
N VAL A 177 3.36 -5.85 5.01
CA VAL A 177 4.66 -5.91 5.69
C VAL A 177 4.48 -6.06 7.19
N GLY A 178 5.55 -6.40 7.89
CA GLY A 178 5.56 -6.56 9.34
C GLY A 178 5.41 -5.23 10.08
N THR A 179 4.89 -5.30 11.30
CA THR A 179 4.90 -4.18 12.25
C THR A 179 5.03 -4.66 13.68
N ALA A 180 5.38 -3.75 14.58
CA ALA A 180 5.44 -4.00 16.00
C ALA A 180 4.06 -3.84 16.67
N GLY A 181 3.90 -4.39 17.87
CA GLY A 181 2.67 -4.31 18.66
C GLY A 181 1.71 -5.47 18.39
N ALA A 182 0.41 -5.23 18.61
CA ALA A 182 -0.63 -6.27 18.57
C ALA A 182 -1.82 -5.92 17.65
N ARG A 183 -1.74 -4.81 16.91
CA ARG A 183 -2.81 -4.31 16.05
C ARG A 183 -2.47 -4.45 14.57
N LEU A 184 -3.30 -5.17 13.83
CA LEU A 184 -3.33 -5.07 12.37
C LEU A 184 -3.69 -3.65 11.99
N VAL A 185 -2.89 -3.02 11.15
CA VAL A 185 -3.12 -1.67 10.64
C VAL A 185 -3.41 -1.74 9.15
N THR A 186 -4.53 -1.18 8.74
CA THR A 186 -4.92 -1.13 7.33
C THR A 186 -5.41 0.25 6.97
N TYR A 187 -4.98 0.73 5.81
CA TYR A 187 -5.58 1.89 5.17
C TYR A 187 -5.68 1.64 3.67
N PHE A 188 -6.58 2.36 3.01
CA PHE A 188 -6.97 2.07 1.65
C PHE A 188 -7.47 3.31 0.90
N ALA A 189 -7.47 3.19 -0.41
CA ALA A 189 -8.11 4.09 -1.36
C ALA A 189 -9.07 3.29 -2.24
N ALA A 190 -10.24 3.86 -2.51
CA ALA A 190 -11.25 3.34 -3.43
C ALA A 190 -11.79 4.47 -4.32
N ALA A 191 -12.43 4.10 -5.42
CA ALA A 191 -12.99 5.03 -6.39
C ALA A 191 -14.44 4.68 -6.74
N ALA A 192 -15.18 5.71 -7.16
CA ALA A 192 -16.54 5.55 -7.70
C ALA A 192 -16.52 4.89 -9.08
N ALA A 193 -15.49 5.14 -9.88
CA ALA A 193 -15.30 4.57 -11.21
C ALA A 193 -14.34 3.35 -11.20
N PRO A 194 -14.46 2.43 -12.17
CA PRO A 194 -13.58 1.26 -12.27
C PRO A 194 -12.10 1.60 -12.48
N ALA A 195 -11.22 0.95 -11.72
CA ALA A 195 -9.76 1.00 -11.89
C ALA A 195 -9.25 -0.17 -12.77
N SER A 196 -8.01 -0.06 -13.26
CA SER A 196 -7.35 -1.13 -14.02
C SER A 196 -6.28 -1.82 -13.19
N HIS A 197 -6.45 -3.12 -12.94
CA HIS A 197 -5.54 -3.92 -12.11
C HIS A 197 -4.55 -4.70 -12.98
N LEU A 198 -3.26 -4.55 -12.69
CA LEU A 198 -2.18 -5.05 -13.56
C LEU A 198 -1.51 -6.30 -12.98
N GLY A 199 -1.13 -7.21 -13.86
CA GLY A 199 -0.18 -8.29 -13.58
C GLY A 199 1.25 -7.87 -13.87
N ASN A 200 2.20 -8.80 -13.69
CA ASN A 200 3.58 -8.63 -14.11
C ASN A 200 3.95 -9.85 -14.99
N PRO A 201 4.42 -9.68 -16.23
CA PRO A 201 4.77 -10.80 -17.12
C PRO A 201 5.80 -11.77 -16.52
N ARG A 202 6.65 -11.30 -15.60
CA ARG A 202 7.66 -12.12 -14.92
C ARG A 202 7.13 -12.88 -13.71
N GLN A 203 5.91 -12.59 -13.25
CA GLN A 203 5.39 -13.09 -11.98
C GLN A 203 4.03 -13.75 -12.17
N VAL A 204 3.85 -14.93 -11.57
CA VAL A 204 2.52 -15.52 -11.44
C VAL A 204 1.65 -14.55 -10.62
N HIS A 205 0.39 -14.43 -11.01
CA HIS A 205 -0.60 -13.68 -10.24
C HIS A 205 -0.62 -14.19 -8.79
N ALA A 206 -0.57 -13.29 -7.81
CA ALA A 206 -0.39 -13.70 -6.42
C ALA A 206 -1.51 -14.64 -5.93
N TYR A 207 -2.75 -14.42 -6.40
CA TYR A 207 -3.91 -15.25 -6.10
C TYR A 207 -3.92 -16.61 -6.80
N ARG A 208 -2.88 -16.92 -7.59
CA ARG A 208 -2.66 -18.23 -8.24
C ARG A 208 -1.37 -18.91 -7.78
N TYR A 209 -0.79 -18.44 -6.68
CA TYR A 209 0.36 -19.08 -6.08
C TYR A 209 0.02 -20.51 -5.58
N PRO A 210 0.98 -21.45 -5.66
CA PRO A 210 0.77 -22.81 -5.20
C PRO A 210 0.58 -22.89 -3.67
N ALA A 211 -0.03 -23.98 -3.22
CA ALA A 211 -0.42 -24.18 -1.82
C ALA A 211 0.76 -24.23 -0.82
N GLU A 212 2.00 -24.35 -1.29
CA GLU A 212 3.21 -24.28 -0.44
C GLU A 212 3.31 -22.95 0.32
N TYR A 213 2.75 -21.86 -0.23
CA TYR A 213 2.73 -20.54 0.40
C TYR A 213 1.61 -20.34 1.42
N GLY A 214 0.79 -21.37 1.66
CA GLY A 214 -0.26 -21.37 2.67
C GLY A 214 -1.62 -21.84 2.13
N PRO A 215 -2.60 -22.00 3.04
CA PRO A 215 -3.92 -22.52 2.71
C PRO A 215 -4.72 -21.63 1.77
N ARG A 216 -4.43 -20.32 1.73
CA ARG A 216 -5.01 -19.35 0.79
C ARG A 216 -3.91 -18.48 0.20
N ALA A 217 -3.95 -18.33 -1.12
CA ALA A 217 -3.03 -17.47 -1.86
C ALA A 217 -3.31 -15.97 -1.58
N PRO A 218 -2.31 -15.09 -1.70
CA PRO A 218 -2.51 -13.65 -1.52
C PRO A 218 -3.48 -13.01 -2.53
N SER A 219 -4.35 -12.12 -2.06
CA SER A 219 -5.41 -11.47 -2.86
C SER A 219 -5.03 -10.04 -3.29
N PHE A 220 -4.14 -9.90 -4.27
CA PHE A 220 -3.73 -8.57 -4.79
C PHE A 220 -3.24 -8.59 -6.25
N ALA A 221 -3.35 -7.45 -6.93
CA ALA A 221 -2.73 -7.18 -8.23
C ALA A 221 -1.34 -6.55 -8.07
N ARG A 222 -0.50 -6.59 -9.11
CA ARG A 222 0.88 -6.07 -9.05
C ARG A 222 0.95 -4.54 -9.13
N ALA A 223 -0.03 -3.93 -9.76
CA ALA A 223 -0.25 -2.49 -9.69
C ALA A 223 -1.73 -2.18 -9.98
N THR A 224 -2.13 -0.94 -9.78
CA THR A 224 -3.46 -0.45 -10.17
C THR A 224 -3.33 0.94 -10.76
N VAL A 225 -3.90 1.13 -11.94
CA VAL A 225 -4.10 2.45 -12.55
C VAL A 225 -5.47 2.94 -12.12
N ALA A 226 -5.49 4.03 -11.36
CA ALA A 226 -6.71 4.66 -10.89
C ALA A 226 -7.52 5.23 -12.07
N PRO A 227 -8.84 5.45 -11.91
CA PRO A 227 -9.64 6.07 -12.94
C PRO A 227 -9.15 7.48 -13.29
N ALA A 228 -9.52 7.98 -14.48
CA ALA A 228 -9.17 9.33 -14.92
C ALA A 228 -9.68 10.43 -13.95
N ALA A 229 -10.79 10.19 -13.26
CA ALA A 229 -11.32 11.10 -12.24
C ALA A 229 -10.40 11.26 -11.01
N LEU A 230 -9.47 10.32 -10.79
CA LEU A 230 -8.42 10.40 -9.77
C LEU A 230 -7.07 10.80 -10.39
N GLY A 231 -7.08 11.36 -11.59
CA GLY A 231 -5.87 11.72 -12.33
C GLY A 231 -5.05 10.52 -12.79
N GLY A 232 -5.67 9.35 -13.02
CA GLY A 232 -4.95 8.22 -13.64
C GLY A 232 -3.75 7.67 -12.86
N ALA A 233 -3.65 7.96 -11.56
CA ALA A 233 -2.50 7.62 -10.74
C ALA A 233 -2.17 6.12 -10.77
N LEU A 234 -0.89 5.78 -10.87
CA LEU A 234 -0.39 4.42 -10.75
C LEU A 234 -0.01 4.11 -9.31
N PHE A 235 -0.63 3.08 -8.74
CA PHE A 235 -0.27 2.51 -7.45
C PHE A 235 0.48 1.19 -7.64
N LEU A 236 1.76 1.16 -7.30
CA LEU A 236 2.61 -0.03 -7.36
C LEU A 236 2.45 -0.87 -6.08
N SER A 237 2.26 -2.17 -6.23
CA SER A 237 2.22 -3.10 -5.10
C SER A 237 3.58 -3.29 -4.45
N GLY A 238 3.56 -3.82 -3.22
CA GLY A 238 4.77 -4.34 -2.59
C GLY A 238 5.47 -5.30 -3.53
N THR A 239 6.62 -4.88 -4.07
CA THR A 239 7.37 -5.61 -5.07
C THR A 239 8.67 -6.05 -4.44
N ALA A 240 8.91 -7.36 -4.46
CA ALA A 240 10.11 -7.99 -3.90
C ALA A 240 10.76 -8.90 -4.95
N SER A 241 11.85 -9.56 -4.56
CA SER A 241 12.63 -10.47 -5.39
C SER A 241 11.92 -11.79 -5.66
N VAL A 242 10.91 -11.77 -6.54
CA VAL A 242 10.10 -12.93 -6.92
C VAL A 242 10.00 -13.04 -8.43
N ALA A 243 10.31 -14.22 -9.00
CA ALA A 243 10.06 -14.53 -10.41
C ALA A 243 9.24 -15.82 -10.52
N GLY A 244 8.19 -15.78 -11.33
CA GLY A 244 7.07 -16.71 -11.20
C GLY A 244 6.39 -16.53 -9.84
N HIS A 245 6.54 -17.51 -8.96
CA HIS A 245 6.10 -17.42 -7.56
C HIS A 245 7.26 -17.61 -6.55
N GLU A 246 8.45 -17.95 -7.03
CA GLU A 246 9.61 -18.32 -6.21
C GLU A 246 10.41 -17.09 -5.80
N THR A 247 10.93 -17.09 -4.56
CA THR A 247 11.91 -16.10 -4.13
C THR A 247 13.21 -16.30 -4.92
N ARG A 248 13.78 -15.21 -5.45
CA ARG A 248 15.09 -15.21 -6.12
C ARG A 248 16.15 -14.56 -5.24
N HIS A 249 17.39 -15.01 -5.38
CA HIS A 249 18.56 -14.44 -4.67
C HIS A 249 18.41 -14.45 -3.14
N ALA A 250 17.88 -15.54 -2.56
CA ALA A 250 17.79 -15.71 -1.11
C ALA A 250 19.14 -15.45 -0.43
N GLY A 251 19.15 -14.60 0.60
CA GLY A 251 20.37 -14.20 1.33
C GLY A 251 21.27 -13.17 0.61
N SER A 252 20.96 -12.77 -0.62
CA SER A 252 21.73 -11.74 -1.36
C SER A 252 20.91 -10.46 -1.50
N LEU A 253 21.15 -9.48 -0.63
CA LEU A 253 20.48 -8.17 -0.67
C LEU A 253 20.58 -7.53 -2.06
N ASP A 254 21.77 -7.51 -2.65
CA ASP A 254 22.02 -6.91 -3.96
C ASP A 254 21.26 -7.61 -5.06
N GLY A 255 21.26 -8.94 -5.07
CA GLY A 255 20.52 -9.72 -6.06
C GLY A 255 19.01 -9.53 -5.91
N GLN A 256 18.52 -9.42 -4.67
CA GLN A 256 17.10 -9.16 -4.44
C GLN A 256 16.67 -7.76 -4.85
N LEU A 257 17.52 -6.76 -4.62
CA LEU A 257 17.24 -5.39 -5.04
C LEU A 257 17.23 -5.27 -6.57
N ASP A 258 18.17 -5.92 -7.26
CA ASP A 258 18.19 -5.96 -8.73
C ASP A 258 16.95 -6.65 -9.30
N GLU A 259 16.58 -7.83 -8.78
CA GLU A 259 15.38 -8.54 -9.24
C GLU A 259 14.10 -7.75 -8.93
N THR A 260 14.05 -7.05 -7.79
CA THR A 260 12.95 -6.16 -7.44
C THR A 260 12.80 -5.03 -8.46
N LEU A 261 13.90 -4.35 -8.81
CA LEU A 261 13.91 -3.28 -9.82
C LEU A 261 13.56 -3.82 -11.20
N LEU A 262 14.07 -4.99 -11.58
CA LEU A 262 13.73 -5.65 -12.84
C LEU A 262 12.24 -6.01 -12.92
N ASN A 263 11.63 -6.42 -11.81
CA ASN A 263 10.19 -6.67 -11.75
C ASN A 263 9.39 -5.38 -11.93
N ILE A 264 9.79 -4.27 -11.28
CA ILE A 264 9.16 -2.96 -11.46
C ILE A 264 9.28 -2.51 -12.92
N GLU A 265 10.48 -2.56 -13.49
CA GLU A 265 10.73 -2.22 -14.89
C GLU A 265 9.89 -3.07 -15.86
N SER A 266 9.82 -4.38 -15.63
CA SER A 266 9.01 -5.29 -16.45
C SER A 266 7.52 -5.02 -16.35
N LEU A 267 7.01 -4.63 -15.18
CA LEU A 267 5.61 -4.26 -15.01
C LEU A 267 5.28 -2.97 -15.75
N LEU A 268 6.14 -1.96 -15.61
CA LEU A 268 5.94 -0.65 -16.25
C LEU A 268 6.03 -0.78 -17.78
N ALA A 269 6.97 -1.57 -18.28
CA ALA A 269 7.13 -1.82 -19.71
C ALA A 269 5.97 -2.61 -20.33
N ALA A 270 5.28 -3.46 -19.55
CA ALA A 270 4.12 -4.22 -20.04
C ALA A 270 2.93 -3.31 -20.37
N GLY A 271 2.85 -2.12 -19.75
CA GLY A 271 1.79 -1.15 -19.96
C GLY A 271 0.41 -1.60 -19.44
N ALA A 272 -0.50 -0.64 -19.27
CA ALA A 272 -1.92 -0.93 -19.25
C ALA A 272 -2.45 -0.88 -20.69
N ALA A 273 -3.46 -1.69 -21.04
CA ALA A 273 -4.03 -1.73 -22.38
C ALA A 273 -4.44 -0.32 -22.87
N GLY A 274 -3.57 0.34 -23.63
CA GLY A 274 -3.80 1.67 -24.23
C GLY A 274 -3.09 2.87 -23.58
N ALA A 275 -2.31 2.71 -22.51
CA ALA A 275 -1.60 3.82 -21.86
C ALA A 275 -0.14 3.47 -21.50
N ALA A 276 0.78 4.39 -21.80
CA ALA A 276 2.14 4.32 -21.31
C ALA A 276 2.15 4.54 -19.80
N LEU A 277 2.81 3.63 -19.07
CA LEU A 277 3.04 3.79 -17.65
C LEU A 277 4.28 4.67 -17.42
N PRO A 278 4.40 5.33 -16.26
CA PRO A 278 5.58 6.10 -15.87
C PRO A 278 6.86 5.27 -15.93
N ALA A 279 8.00 5.92 -16.15
CA ALA A 279 9.28 5.26 -15.94
C ALA A 279 9.53 5.09 -14.42
N PRO A 280 10.44 4.17 -14.01
CA PRO A 280 10.81 4.02 -12.60
C PRO A 280 11.26 5.32 -11.92
N GLY A 281 11.83 6.26 -12.70
CA GLY A 281 12.29 7.58 -12.26
C GLY A 281 11.19 8.64 -12.09
N ASP A 282 9.95 8.33 -12.45
CA ASP A 282 8.82 9.29 -12.48
C ASP A 282 7.86 9.11 -11.28
N PHE A 283 8.21 8.26 -10.31
CA PHE A 283 7.39 8.08 -9.10
C PHE A 283 7.49 9.30 -8.17
N ASP A 284 6.34 9.77 -7.69
CA ASP A 284 6.25 10.81 -6.65
C ASP A 284 6.69 10.30 -5.28
N LEU A 285 6.59 8.98 -5.06
CA LEU A 285 7.12 8.34 -3.88
C LEU A 285 7.41 6.86 -4.17
N LEU A 286 8.61 6.41 -3.81
CA LEU A 286 8.88 5.01 -3.54
C LEU A 286 9.09 4.80 -2.05
N ARG A 287 8.31 3.90 -1.46
CA ARG A 287 8.53 3.43 -0.09
C ARG A 287 9.29 2.12 -0.13
N VAL A 288 10.43 2.10 0.56
CA VAL A 288 11.37 0.98 0.58
C VAL A 288 11.36 0.38 1.98
N TYR A 289 10.85 -0.83 2.09
CA TYR A 289 10.86 -1.59 3.32
C TYR A 289 12.16 -2.39 3.41
N LEU A 290 12.88 -2.22 4.53
CA LEU A 290 14.11 -2.94 4.82
C LEU A 290 13.90 -3.85 6.03
N ARG A 291 14.21 -5.13 5.85
CA ARG A 291 14.23 -6.08 6.97
C ARG A 291 15.32 -5.75 7.98
N ASP A 292 16.51 -5.40 7.49
CA ASP A 292 17.65 -5.01 8.32
C ASP A 292 17.95 -3.51 8.14
N PRO A 293 17.73 -2.66 9.17
CA PRO A 293 18.08 -1.25 9.13
C PRO A 293 19.54 -0.96 8.78
N GLY A 294 20.46 -1.88 9.10
CA GLY A 294 21.88 -1.77 8.77
C GLY A 294 22.19 -1.75 7.27
N THR A 295 21.22 -2.14 6.43
CA THR A 295 21.37 -2.17 4.97
C THR A 295 21.04 -0.86 4.26
N LEU A 296 20.52 0.14 4.99
CA LEU A 296 20.03 1.41 4.45
C LEU A 296 21.00 2.05 3.46
N ALA A 297 22.23 2.33 3.88
CA ALA A 297 23.18 3.09 3.07
C ALA A 297 23.48 2.40 1.72
N ARG A 298 23.59 1.06 1.74
CA ARG A 298 23.85 0.25 0.54
C ARG A 298 22.65 0.25 -0.40
N VAL A 299 21.44 0.12 0.14
CA VAL A 299 20.21 0.12 -0.68
C VAL A 299 19.97 1.51 -1.27
N GLU A 300 20.10 2.57 -0.48
CA GLU A 300 19.94 3.94 -0.95
C GLU A 300 20.92 4.27 -2.07
N GLU A 301 22.22 4.01 -1.89
CA GLU A 301 23.22 4.25 -2.92
C GLU A 301 22.86 3.58 -4.25
N ARG A 302 22.43 2.32 -4.20
CA ARG A 302 22.07 1.56 -5.40
C ARG A 302 20.80 2.10 -6.06
N LEU A 303 19.78 2.43 -5.27
CA LEU A 303 18.53 3.03 -5.78
C LEU A 303 18.81 4.37 -6.43
N ARG A 304 19.61 5.25 -5.81
CA ARG A 304 20.01 6.54 -6.39
C ARG A 304 20.74 6.37 -7.73
N ARG A 305 21.66 5.41 -7.82
CA ARG A 305 22.34 5.10 -9.09
C ARG A 305 21.38 4.62 -10.19
N ARG A 306 20.32 3.88 -9.84
CA ARG A 306 19.38 3.31 -10.83
C ARG A 306 18.27 4.27 -11.22
N LEU A 307 17.69 4.97 -10.25
CA LEU A 307 16.49 5.80 -10.37
C LEU A 307 16.80 7.30 -10.52
N GLY A 308 18.02 7.70 -10.17
CA GLY A 308 18.44 9.09 -10.10
C GLY A 308 18.10 9.74 -8.75
N GLU A 309 18.51 11.01 -8.62
CA GLU A 309 18.39 11.78 -7.37
C GLU A 309 16.99 12.36 -7.12
N ARG A 310 16.13 12.37 -8.15
CA ARG A 310 14.85 13.10 -8.10
C ARG A 310 13.72 12.32 -7.46
N VAL A 311 13.74 11.00 -7.53
CA VAL A 311 12.68 10.16 -6.97
C VAL A 311 12.71 10.28 -5.45
N PRO A 312 11.61 10.69 -4.80
CA PRO A 312 11.51 10.67 -3.35
C PRO A 312 11.52 9.23 -2.84
N LEU A 313 12.45 8.93 -1.93
CA LEU A 313 12.59 7.62 -1.29
C LEU A 313 12.24 7.76 0.19
N LEU A 314 11.31 6.93 0.67
CA LEU A 314 11.00 6.79 2.09
C LEU A 314 11.41 5.39 2.56
N PHE A 315 12.45 5.31 3.38
CA PHE A 315 12.93 4.05 3.93
C PHE A 315 12.24 3.74 5.26
N VAL A 316 11.68 2.55 5.37
CA VAL A 316 10.91 2.11 6.54
C VAL A 316 11.40 0.73 6.98
N GLU A 317 11.63 0.55 8.28
CA GLU A 317 11.94 -0.75 8.86
C GLU A 317 10.68 -1.63 8.88
N ALA A 318 10.76 -2.81 8.25
CA ALA A 318 9.70 -3.80 8.33
C ALA A 318 10.20 -5.19 7.92
N ASP A 319 9.69 -6.23 8.59
CA ASP A 319 9.78 -7.59 8.06
C ASP A 319 8.98 -7.72 6.77
N ILE A 320 9.50 -8.50 5.82
CA ILE A 320 8.84 -8.75 4.53
C ILE A 320 7.98 -10.02 4.62
N CYS A 321 6.96 -10.12 3.77
CA CYS A 321 5.97 -11.20 3.80
C CYS A 321 6.54 -12.63 3.76
N ARG A 322 7.77 -12.82 3.29
CA ARG A 322 8.53 -14.07 3.41
C ARG A 322 9.85 -13.81 4.13
N ALA A 323 10.24 -14.75 4.99
CA ALA A 323 11.47 -14.65 5.80
C ALA A 323 12.76 -14.55 4.95
N ASP A 324 12.76 -15.09 3.74
CA ASP A 324 13.89 -15.07 2.81
C ASP A 324 13.98 -13.80 1.95
N LEU A 325 12.99 -12.89 2.04
CA LEU A 325 12.98 -11.59 1.38
C LEU A 325 13.52 -10.50 2.32
N LEU A 326 14.45 -9.70 1.81
CA LEU A 326 15.22 -8.70 2.56
C LEU A 326 14.76 -7.26 2.29
N VAL A 327 14.16 -7.02 1.14
CA VAL A 327 13.70 -5.70 0.67
C VAL A 327 12.38 -5.84 -0.09
N GLU A 328 11.49 -4.87 0.10
CA GLU A 328 10.28 -4.69 -0.69
C GLU A 328 10.14 -3.21 -1.07
N ILE A 329 9.70 -2.92 -2.30
CA ILE A 329 9.48 -1.56 -2.79
C ILE A 329 8.03 -1.44 -3.27
N GLU A 330 7.34 -0.41 -2.79
CA GLU A 330 6.05 0.04 -3.31
C GLU A 330 6.13 1.51 -3.73
N GLY A 331 5.11 2.02 -4.41
CA GLY A 331 5.13 3.43 -4.78
C GLY A 331 3.84 3.97 -5.39
N VAL A 332 3.83 5.29 -5.57
CA VAL A 332 2.81 6.00 -6.36
C VAL A 332 3.47 6.89 -7.40
N ALA A 333 2.85 6.95 -8.57
CA ALA A 333 3.06 7.99 -9.56
C ALA A 333 1.72 8.65 -9.89
N LEU A 334 1.61 9.94 -9.61
CA LEU A 334 0.51 10.83 -9.92
C LEU A 334 0.75 11.41 -11.33
N THR A 335 -0.32 11.71 -12.09
CA THR A 335 -0.19 12.31 -13.43
C THR A 335 -0.44 13.82 -13.44
#